data_AF-A0A382FCC8-F1
#
_entry.id   AF-A0A382FCC8-F1
#
_cell.length_a   1.000
_cell.length_b   1.000
_cell.length_c   1.000
_cell.angle_alpha   90.00
_cell.angle_beta   90.00
_cell.angle_gamma   90.00
#
_symmetry.space_group_name_H-M   'P 1'
#
loop_
_entity.id
_entity.type
_entity.pdbx_description
1 polymer ?
#
loop_
_entity_poly.entity_id
_entity_poly.type
_entity_poly.pdbx_seq_one_letter_code
_entity_poly.pdbx_strand_id
1 'polypeptide(L)' 'MPSSTSVNGHLLNRAVLVLNANYSPMTICTAKRAICMNYLEKIDVLAFYHEKVHSPSIAVNLPSVVKIRNF' A
#
# COMPACT_ATOMS: atom_id res chain seq x y z
N MET A 1 19.31 -12.40 16.06
CA MET A 1 18.20 -12.41 15.07
C MET A 1 17.84 -10.96 14.79
N PRO A 2 18.02 -10.42 13.57
CA PRO A 2 17.57 -9.06 13.28
C PRO A 2 16.05 -9.03 13.46
N SER A 3 15.58 -8.12 14.30
CA SER A 3 14.16 -7.96 14.63
C SER A 3 13.38 -7.62 13.37
N SER A 4 12.43 -8.47 13.00
CA SER A 4 11.51 -8.32 11.85
C SER A 4 10.81 -6.96 11.77
N THR A 5 10.79 -6.22 12.89
CA THR A 5 10.23 -4.88 13.03
C THR A 5 10.93 -3.82 12.16
N SER A 6 12.26 -3.88 11.99
CA SER A 6 13.00 -2.87 11.20
C SER A 6 12.73 -2.95 9.70
N VAL A 7 12.52 -4.17 9.19
CA VAL A 7 12.20 -4.44 7.78
C VAL A 7 10.82 -3.89 7.42
N ASN A 8 9.81 -4.09 8.29
CA ASN A 8 8.48 -3.56 8.08
C ASN A 8 8.46 -2.02 8.00
N GLY A 9 9.26 -1.33 8.83
CA GLY A 9 9.36 0.13 8.78
C GLY A 9 9.80 0.65 7.41
N HIS A 10 10.77 -0.01 6.77
CA HIS A 10 11.23 0.35 5.43
C HIS A 10 10.19 0.01 4.35
N LEU A 11 9.54 -1.16 4.44
CA LEU A 11 8.50 -1.57 3.48
C LEU A 11 7.29 -0.63 3.50
N LEU A 12 6.85 -0.21 4.69
CA LEU A 12 5.71 0.71 4.87
C LEU A 12 5.96 2.12 4.31
N ASN A 13 7.22 2.52 4.18
CA ASN A 13 7.61 3.81 3.60
C ASN A 13 7.82 3.76 2.08
N ARG A 14 7.64 2.59 1.42
CA ARG A 14 7.73 2.52 -0.04
C ARG A 14 6.69 3.42 -0.70
N ALA A 15 7.11 4.02 -1.80
CA ALA A 15 6.25 4.80 -2.68
C ALA A 15 5.20 3.89 -3.33
N VAL A 16 3.99 4.42 -3.49
CA VAL A 16 2.85 3.79 -4.14
C VAL A 16 2.23 4.81 -5.06
N LEU A 17 2.04 4.44 -6.32
CA LEU A 17 1.42 5.31 -7.31
C LEU A 17 -0.09 5.35 -7.10
N VAL A 18 -0.64 6.57 -7.01
CA VAL A 18 -2.08 6.80 -6.90
C VAL A 18 -2.61 7.33 -8.23
N LEU A 19 -3.59 6.62 -8.76
CA LEU A 19 -4.32 6.96 -9.97
C LEU A 19 -5.69 7.57 -9.63
N ASN A 20 -6.16 8.46 -10.49
CA ASN A 20 -7.53 8.97 -10.47
C ASN A 20 -8.50 7.95 -11.13
N ALA A 21 -9.80 8.23 -11.10
CA ALA A 21 -10.87 7.40 -11.66
C ALA A 21 -10.68 7.06 -13.15
N ASN A 22 -10.03 7.96 -13.90
CA ASN A 22 -9.67 7.81 -15.31
C ASN A 22 -8.30 7.13 -15.54
N TYR A 23 -7.71 6.51 -14.53
CA TYR A 23 -6.38 5.88 -14.56
C TYR A 23 -5.20 6.84 -14.84
N SER A 24 -5.43 8.16 -14.83
CA SER A 24 -4.35 9.13 -14.90
C SER A 24 -3.54 9.12 -13.60
N PRO A 25 -2.20 9.23 -13.65
CA PRO A 25 -1.37 9.48 -12.47
C PRO A 25 -1.84 10.74 -11.76
N MET A 26 -2.03 10.67 -10.45
CA MET A 26 -2.51 11.79 -9.63
C MET A 26 -1.48 12.19 -8.59
N THR A 27 -0.97 11.22 -7.82
CA THR A 27 0.04 11.49 -6.78
C THR A 27 0.79 10.23 -6.40
N ILE A 28 1.76 10.36 -5.49
CA ILE A 28 2.48 9.25 -4.87
C ILE A 28 2.19 9.30 -3.37
N CYS A 29 1.83 8.16 -2.79
CA CYS A 29 1.68 8.02 -1.34
C CYS A 29 2.59 6.91 -0.81
N THR A 30 2.65 6.74 0.52
CA THR A 30 3.38 5.62 1.12
C THR A 30 2.50 4.38 1.17
N ALA A 31 3.13 3.20 1.16
CA ALA A 31 2.42 1.94 1.29
C ALA A 31 1.60 1.85 2.58
N LYS A 32 2.07 2.45 3.67
CA LYS A 32 1.29 2.61 4.90
C LYS A 32 -0.04 3.33 4.66
N ARG A 33 0.00 4.48 3.97
CA ARG A 33 -1.22 5.24 3.64
C ARG A 33 -2.14 4.45 2.71
N ALA A 34 -1.59 3.81 1.68
CA ALA A 34 -2.36 2.96 0.79
C ALA A 34 -3.07 1.83 1.53
N ILE A 35 -2.39 1.11 2.43
CA ILE A 35 -3.00 0.05 3.25
C ILE A 35 -4.15 0.61 4.10
N CYS A 36 -3.95 1.76 4.76
CA CYS A 36 -5.02 2.41 5.53
C CYS A 36 -6.21 2.79 4.65
N MET A 37 -5.98 3.39 3.47
CA MET A 37 -7.06 3.77 2.56
C MET A 37 -7.81 2.55 2.00
N ASN A 38 -7.10 1.45 1.75
CA ASN A 38 -7.72 0.19 1.31
C ASN A 38 -8.61 -0.41 2.40
N TYR A 39 -8.15 -0.37 3.66
CA TYR A 39 -8.95 -0.80 4.81
C TYR A 39 -10.22 0.06 5.00
N LEU A 40 -10.14 1.35 4.70
CA LEU A 40 -11.28 2.27 4.71
C LEU A 40 -12.12 2.23 3.42
N GLU A 41 -11.83 1.28 2.53
CA GLU A 41 -12.53 1.08 1.24
C GLU A 41 -12.52 2.32 0.33
N LYS A 42 -11.52 3.21 0.47
CA LYS A 42 -11.40 4.45 -0.32
C LYS A 42 -10.64 4.29 -1.63
N ILE A 43 -9.97 3.16 -1.83
CA ILE A 43 -9.15 2.89 -3.00
C ILE A 43 -9.32 1.43 -3.46
N ASP A 44 -8.97 1.19 -4.71
CA ASP A 44 -8.75 -0.14 -5.27
C ASP A 44 -7.24 -0.36 -5.50
N VAL A 45 -6.74 -1.53 -5.09
CA VAL A 45 -5.35 -1.92 -5.37
C VAL A 45 -5.29 -2.59 -6.74
N LEU A 46 -4.50 -2.03 -7.65
CA LEU A 46 -4.34 -2.53 -9.01
C LEU A 46 -3.10 -3.41 -9.16
N ALA A 47 -2.06 -3.13 -8.38
CA ALA A 47 -0.83 -3.89 -8.39
C ALA A 47 -0.20 -3.93 -7.00
N PHE A 48 0.59 -4.99 -6.77
CA PHE A 48 1.33 -5.21 -5.54
C PHE A 48 2.82 -5.30 -5.83
N TYR A 49 3.63 -5.00 -4.82
CA TYR A 49 5.02 -5.41 -4.78
C TYR A 49 5.13 -6.90 -4.44
N HIS A 50 6.32 -7.48 -4.63
CA HIS A 50 6.59 -8.87 -4.28
C HIS A 50 6.66 -9.09 -2.76
N GLU A 51 6.97 -8.04 -2.01
CA GLU A 51 7.07 -8.08 -0.55
C GLU A 51 5.69 -8.06 0.13
N LYS A 52 5.65 -8.63 1.33
CA LYS A 52 4.48 -8.61 2.21
C LYS A 52 4.84 -7.93 3.52
N VAL A 53 3.87 -7.21 4.08
CA VAL A 53 3.95 -6.63 5.42
C VAL A 53 3.36 -7.63 6.40
N HIS A 54 4.09 -7.91 7.46
CA HIS A 54 3.67 -8.88 8.47
C HIS A 54 3.37 -8.18 9.79
N SER A 55 2.20 -8.46 10.35
CA SER A 55 1.92 -8.30 11.78
C SER A 55 2.03 -9.68 12.46
N PRO A 56 2.06 -9.73 13.80
CA PRO A 56 2.05 -11.00 14.53
C PRO A 56 0.85 -11.91 14.19
N SER A 57 -0.24 -11.34 13.67
CA SER A 57 -1.50 -12.07 13.44
C SER A 57 -1.91 -12.12 11.96
N ILE A 58 -1.42 -11.23 11.11
CA ILE A 58 -1.89 -11.04 9.72
C ILE A 58 -0.72 -10.73 8.80
N ALA A 59 -0.76 -11.23 7.57
CA ALA A 59 0.13 -10.81 6.50
C ALA A 59 -0.67 -10.11 5.39
N VAL A 60 -0.16 -8.97 4.92
CA VAL A 60 -0.81 -8.15 3.88
C VAL A 60 0.17 -7.92 2.74
N ASN A 61 -0.28 -8.08 1.50
CA ASN A 61 0.54 -7.79 0.33
C ASN A 61 0.78 -6.28 0.22
N LEU A 62 2.01 -5.87 -0.08
CA LEU A 62 2.37 -4.46 -0.14
C LEU A 62 1.82 -3.84 -1.44
N PRO A 63 0.95 -2.83 -1.41
CA PRO A 63 0.41 -2.21 -2.61
C PRO A 63 1.51 -1.43 -3.35
N SER A 64 1.49 -1.43 -4.68
CA SER A 64 2.41 -0.66 -5.53
C SER A 64 1.69 0.37 -6.41
N VAL A 65 0.48 0.03 -6.88
CA VAL A 65 -0.37 0.95 -7.65
C VAL A 65 -1.80 0.85 -7.14
N VAL A 66 -2.41 2.01 -6.87
CA VAL A 66 -3.77 2.12 -6.36
C VAL A 66 -4.58 3.14 -7.13
N LYS A 67 -5.89 2.97 -7.17
CA LYS A 67 -6.85 3.88 -7.81
C LYS A 67 -7.83 4.40 -6.77
N ILE A 68 -8.17 5.69 -6.84
CA ILE A 68 -9.21 6.26 -5.98
C ILE A 68 -10.60 5.75 -6.40
N ARG A 69 -11.39 5.31 -5.41
CA ARG A 69 -12.79 5.00 -5.61
C ARG A 69 -13.60 6.30 -5.56
N ASN A 70 -14.35 6.57 -6.61
CA ASN A 70 -15.39 7.59 -6.60
C ASN A 70 -16.69 6.89 -6.22
N PHE A 71 -17.29 7.30 -5.11
CA PHE A 71 -18.63 6.88 -4.67
C PHE A 71 -19.62 8.01 -4.95
#